data_AF-A0A645D6E1-F1
#
_entry.id   AF-A0A645D6E1-F1
#
_cell.length_a   1.000
_cell.length_b   1.000
_cell.length_c   1.000
_cell.angle_alpha   90.00
_cell.angle_beta   90.00
_cell.angle_gamma   90.00
#
_symmetry.space_group_name_H-M   'P 1'
#
loop_
_entity.id
_entity.type
_entity.pdbx_description
1 polymer ?
#
loop_
_entity_poly.entity_id
_entity_poly.type
_entity_poly.pdbx_seq_one_letter_code
_entity_poly.pdbx_strand_id
1 'polypeptide(L)'
;MPKKTGVNGIVYSSKPLNYGGNLIDNFSITFKDGRIVDFTAETGYDTLKHLVGTDEGSHYLGEVALVPYNSPISNSGIIFYNTLYDENASCHLAIGRAYSLCIKDGEKMSEEELEKAGGNYSLAHVDFMIGTEDLSIIGIDEAGNESYVFQNGNWAF
;
A
#
# COMPACT_ATOMS: atom_id res chain seq x y z
N MET A 1 -7.81 -7.28 0.95
CA MET A 1 -6.61 -6.88 1.72
C MET A 1 -5.44 -7.81 1.40
N PRO A 2 -4.18 -7.36 1.51
CA PRO A 2 -3.02 -8.22 1.38
C PRO A 2 -2.93 -9.22 2.54
N LYS A 3 -2.36 -10.40 2.28
CA LYS A 3 -1.95 -11.33 3.33
C LYS A 3 -0.69 -10.76 4.00
N LYS A 4 -0.71 -10.58 5.33
CA LYS A 4 0.40 -10.01 6.14
C LYS A 4 1.77 -10.57 5.76
N THR A 5 1.87 -11.89 5.56
CA THR A 5 3.12 -12.61 5.26
C THR A 5 3.34 -12.90 3.77
N GLY A 6 2.49 -12.36 2.89
CA GLY A 6 2.48 -12.68 1.46
C GLY A 6 3.24 -11.70 0.55
N VAL A 7 3.85 -10.66 1.10
CA VAL A 7 4.44 -9.56 0.32
C VAL A 7 5.94 -9.74 0.15
N ASN A 8 6.43 -9.67 -1.08
CA ASN A 8 7.85 -9.80 -1.41
C ASN A 8 8.22 -8.84 -2.55
N GLY A 9 9.44 -8.32 -2.52
CA GLY A 9 9.99 -7.46 -3.57
C GLY A 9 10.23 -6.03 -3.10
N ILE A 10 10.33 -5.11 -4.04
CA ILE A 10 10.57 -3.69 -3.78
C ILE A 10 9.48 -2.86 -4.46
N VAL A 11 9.05 -1.80 -3.78
CA VAL A 11 8.10 -0.82 -4.33
C VAL A 11 8.65 0.58 -4.14
N TYR A 12 8.42 1.43 -5.12
CA TYR A 12 8.82 2.84 -5.11
C TYR A 12 7.57 3.71 -5.02
N SER A 13 7.66 4.79 -4.23
CA SER A 13 6.58 5.77 -4.16
C SER A 13 6.46 6.53 -5.48
N SER A 14 5.24 6.71 -5.99
CA SER A 14 4.97 7.55 -7.16
C SER A 14 4.57 8.98 -6.81
N LYS A 15 4.26 9.25 -5.54
CA LYS A 15 3.93 10.58 -5.02
C LYS A 15 4.55 10.79 -3.62
N PRO A 16 4.80 12.04 -3.21
CA PRO A 16 5.22 12.35 -1.86
C PRO A 16 4.16 11.94 -0.82
N LEU A 17 4.61 11.60 0.39
CA LEU A 17 3.78 11.29 1.54
C LEU A 17 3.91 12.39 2.60
N ASN A 18 2.79 12.98 3.01
CA ASN A 18 2.75 13.88 4.16
C ASN A 18 2.36 13.08 5.41
N TYR A 19 3.31 12.85 6.30
CA TYR A 19 3.10 12.10 7.54
C TYR A 19 3.44 12.94 8.76
N GLY A 20 2.44 13.20 9.61
CA GLY A 20 2.62 14.01 10.82
C GLY A 20 3.12 15.43 10.53
N GLY A 21 2.80 16.00 9.37
CA GLY A 21 3.27 17.32 8.93
C GLY A 21 4.69 17.34 8.36
N ASN A 22 5.34 16.18 8.23
CA ASN A 22 6.65 16.04 7.60
C ASN A 22 6.50 15.39 6.23
N LEU A 23 7.23 15.91 5.25
CA LEU A 23 7.26 15.37 3.90
C LEU A 23 8.25 14.21 3.82
N ILE A 24 7.80 13.09 3.26
CA ILE A 24 8.62 11.95 2.83
C ILE A 24 8.51 11.88 1.31
N ASP A 25 9.63 11.85 0.61
CA ASP A 25 9.63 11.91 -0.86
C ASP A 25 10.75 11.07 -1.47
N ASN A 26 10.54 10.62 -2.71
CA ASN A 26 11.41 9.72 -3.47
C ASN A 26 11.90 8.55 -2.61
N PHE A 27 10.97 7.72 -2.15
CA PHE A 27 11.26 6.64 -1.23
C PHE A 27 10.95 5.27 -1.82
N SER A 28 11.57 4.24 -1.26
CA SER A 28 11.34 2.85 -1.62
C SER A 28 11.25 1.98 -0.38
N ILE A 29 10.53 0.88 -0.48
CA ILE A 29 10.33 -0.08 0.61
C ILE A 29 10.55 -1.49 0.06
N THR A 30 11.42 -2.25 0.73
CA THR A 30 11.73 -3.64 0.39
C THR A 30 11.08 -4.58 1.38
N PHE A 31 10.34 -5.55 0.86
CA PHE A 31 9.61 -6.57 1.61
C PHE A 31 10.22 -7.96 1.41
N LYS A 32 10.26 -8.73 2.49
CA LYS A 32 10.56 -10.16 2.48
C LYS A 32 9.64 -10.88 3.46
N ASP A 33 8.99 -11.95 3.00
CA ASP A 33 8.06 -12.75 3.79
C ASP A 33 6.97 -11.89 4.48
N GLY A 34 6.54 -10.83 3.80
CA GLY A 34 5.59 -9.84 4.29
C GLY A 34 6.18 -8.64 5.02
N ARG A 35 7.39 -8.77 5.58
CA ARG A 35 7.99 -7.77 6.45
C ARG A 35 8.82 -6.75 5.65
N ILE A 36 8.72 -5.48 5.99
CA ILE A 36 9.68 -4.44 5.59
C ILE A 36 11.05 -4.79 6.18
N VAL A 37 12.00 -5.09 5.30
CA VAL A 37 13.39 -5.41 5.66
C VAL A 37 14.37 -4.29 5.35
N ASP A 38 14.00 -3.38 4.45
CA ASP A 38 14.80 -2.20 4.11
C ASP A 38 13.90 -1.09 3.54
N PHE A 39 14.35 0.16 3.61
CA PHE A 39 13.69 1.31 2.99
C PHE A 39 14.67 2.46 2.76
N THR A 40 14.41 3.28 1.75
CA THR A 40 15.18 4.48 1.44
C THR A 40 14.24 5.66 1.30
N ALA A 41 14.73 6.88 1.51
CA ALA A 41 14.01 8.11 1.17
C ALA A 41 15.02 9.22 0.90
N GLU A 42 14.82 9.99 -0.17
CA GLU A 42 15.64 11.18 -0.44
C GLU A 42 15.32 12.29 0.56
N THR A 43 14.03 12.48 0.84
CA THR A 43 13.54 13.42 1.85
C THR A 43 12.73 12.67 2.90
N GLY A 44 12.88 13.03 4.18
CA GLY A 44 12.05 12.47 5.25
C GLY A 44 12.41 11.06 5.71
N TYR A 45 13.66 10.60 5.50
CA TYR A 45 14.11 9.26 5.90
C TYR A 45 13.85 8.95 7.39
N ASP A 46 14.19 9.88 8.30
CA ASP A 46 13.96 9.66 9.73
C ASP A 46 12.47 9.57 10.09
N THR A 47 11.62 10.30 9.36
CA THR A 47 10.16 10.23 9.48
C THR A 47 9.65 8.86 9.00
N LEU A 48 10.11 8.38 7.84
CA LEU A 48 9.77 7.05 7.33
C LEU A 48 10.24 5.94 8.29
N LYS A 49 11.45 6.07 8.83
CA LYS A 49 11.99 5.16 9.84
C LYS A 49 11.14 5.14 11.10
N HIS A 50 10.68 6.31 11.56
CA HIS A 50 9.80 6.40 12.72
C HIS A 50 8.45 5.74 12.44
N LEU A 51 7.85 5.98 11.27
CA LEU A 51 6.61 5.34 10.84
C LEU A 51 6.75 3.81 10.88
N VAL A 52 7.73 3.24 10.18
CA VAL A 52 7.97 1.79 10.13
C VAL A 52 8.27 1.21 11.53
N GLY A 53 8.86 2.00 12.42
CA GLY A 53 9.18 1.62 13.80
C GLY A 53 8.08 1.89 14.83
N THR A 54 6.86 2.26 14.42
CA THR A 54 5.76 2.60 15.34
C THR A 54 5.36 1.42 16.21
N ASP A 55 5.16 0.25 15.60
CA ASP A 55 4.89 -1.02 16.25
C ASP A 55 5.23 -2.20 15.33
N GLU A 56 5.06 -3.44 15.80
CA GLU A 56 5.34 -4.63 15.00
C GLU A 56 4.49 -4.70 13.72
N GLY A 57 3.24 -4.24 13.76
CA GLY A 57 2.35 -4.20 12.60
C GLY A 57 2.80 -3.21 11.52
N SER A 58 3.51 -2.15 11.89
CA SER A 58 4.02 -1.12 10.97
C SER A 58 5.16 -1.60 10.08
N HIS A 59 5.59 -2.85 10.24
CA HIS A 59 6.47 -3.54 9.31
C HIS A 59 5.74 -4.31 8.21
N TYR A 60 4.41 -4.29 8.14
CA TYR A 60 3.63 -5.06 7.17
C TYR A 60 2.57 -4.19 6.51
N LEU A 61 2.04 -4.65 5.38
CA LEU A 61 0.95 -3.97 4.68
C LEU A 61 -0.43 -4.38 5.22
N GLY A 62 -1.35 -3.42 5.24
CA GLY A 62 -2.76 -3.60 5.58
C GLY A 62 -3.72 -3.44 4.41
N GLU A 63 -3.29 -2.78 3.34
CA GLU A 63 -4.14 -2.43 2.21
C GLU A 63 -3.42 -2.55 0.86
N VAL A 64 -4.21 -2.88 -0.16
CA VAL A 64 -3.87 -2.75 -1.59
C VAL A 64 -5.10 -2.14 -2.25
N ALA A 65 -4.94 -0.98 -2.89
CA ALA A 65 -6.00 -0.29 -3.59
C ALA A 65 -5.62 -0.02 -5.05
N LEU A 66 -6.58 -0.25 -5.95
CA LEU A 66 -6.39 -0.09 -7.39
C LEU A 66 -7.15 1.13 -7.88
N VAL A 67 -6.43 2.10 -8.42
CA VAL A 67 -6.99 3.31 -9.01
C VAL A 67 -6.40 3.48 -10.41
N PRO A 68 -7.22 3.49 -11.47
CA PRO A 68 -6.71 3.67 -12.83
C PRO A 68 -6.06 5.05 -12.97
N TYR A 69 -4.91 5.08 -13.63
CA TYR A 69 -4.16 6.28 -13.94
C TYR A 69 -5.01 7.25 -14.75
N ASN A 70 -5.81 6.76 -15.71
CA ASN A 70 -6.78 7.59 -16.41
C ASN A 70 -8.06 7.77 -15.58
N SER A 71 -7.98 8.62 -14.55
CA SER A 71 -9.10 8.99 -13.68
C SER A 71 -9.15 10.51 -13.45
N PRO A 72 -10.32 11.10 -13.11
CA PRO A 72 -10.47 12.55 -13.05
C PRO A 72 -9.47 13.27 -12.12
N ILE A 73 -9.18 12.68 -10.96
CA ILE A 73 -8.24 13.28 -9.99
C ILE A 73 -6.81 13.12 -10.48
N SER A 74 -6.44 11.93 -10.98
CA SER A 74 -5.11 11.69 -11.53
C SER A 74 -4.78 12.62 -12.72
N ASN A 75 -5.74 12.76 -13.64
CA ASN A 75 -5.63 13.62 -14.82
C ASN A 75 -5.54 15.12 -14.49
N SER A 76 -5.84 15.53 -13.25
CA SER A 76 -5.65 16.93 -12.85
C SER A 76 -4.17 17.32 -12.77
N GLY A 77 -3.27 16.35 -12.59
CA GLY A 77 -1.82 16.58 -12.43
C GLY A 77 -1.44 17.29 -11.12
N ILE A 78 -2.39 17.49 -10.20
CA ILE A 78 -2.16 18.19 -8.93
C ILE A 78 -1.65 17.19 -7.88
N ILE A 79 -0.60 17.58 -7.15
CA ILE A 79 -0.21 16.93 -5.89
C ILE A 79 -0.90 17.68 -4.76
N PHE A 80 -1.82 17.03 -4.06
CA PHE A 80 -2.68 17.69 -3.08
C PHE A 80 -2.04 17.78 -1.69
N TYR A 81 -0.97 17.01 -1.43
CA TYR A 81 -0.36 16.85 -0.10
C TYR A 81 -1.39 16.47 0.96
N ASN A 82 -2.39 15.70 0.53
CA ASN A 82 -3.53 15.28 1.32
C ASN A 82 -3.89 13.85 0.93
N THR A 83 -3.80 12.95 1.89
CA THR A 83 -4.00 11.51 1.68
C THR A 83 -5.30 11.21 0.94
N LEU A 84 -6.43 11.79 1.36
CA LEU A 84 -7.74 11.53 0.74
C LEU A 84 -7.77 11.83 -0.77
N TYR A 85 -7.11 12.89 -1.22
CA TYR A 85 -7.08 13.21 -2.66
C TYR A 85 -6.03 12.40 -3.40
N ASP A 86 -4.83 12.29 -2.84
CA ASP A 86 -3.71 11.64 -3.52
C ASP A 86 -3.90 10.11 -3.61
N GLU A 87 -4.54 9.46 -2.63
CA GLU A 87 -4.89 8.02 -2.64
C GLU A 87 -5.93 7.70 -3.73
N ASN A 88 -6.81 8.64 -4.05
CA ASN A 88 -7.83 8.52 -5.11
C ASN A 88 -7.31 8.97 -6.48
N ALA A 89 -6.03 9.35 -6.57
CA ALA A 89 -5.35 9.72 -7.81
C ALA A 89 -4.37 8.63 -8.32
N SER A 90 -4.13 7.58 -7.54
CA SER A 90 -3.09 6.59 -7.83
C SER A 90 -3.34 5.29 -7.03
N CYS A 91 -2.99 4.13 -7.61
CA CYS A 91 -2.92 2.90 -6.83
C CYS A 91 -2.05 3.14 -5.59
N HIS A 92 -2.45 2.59 -4.45
CA HIS A 92 -1.73 2.79 -3.18
C HIS A 92 -1.70 1.52 -2.35
N LEU A 93 -0.78 1.53 -1.39
CA LEU A 93 -0.60 0.50 -0.37
C LEU A 93 -0.62 1.20 0.99
N ALA A 94 -1.14 0.53 2.02
CA ALA A 94 -1.08 1.05 3.39
C ALA A 94 -0.09 0.27 4.24
N ILE A 95 0.83 0.97 4.92
CA ILE A 95 1.62 0.42 6.01
C ILE A 95 0.72 0.33 7.26
N GLY A 96 0.74 -0.82 7.92
CA GLY A 96 0.01 -1.03 9.17
C GLY A 96 -1.34 -1.72 8.99
N ARG A 97 -2.34 -1.27 9.74
CA ARG A 97 -3.58 -1.99 10.05
C ARG A 97 -4.40 -2.30 8.80
N ALA A 98 -4.89 -3.53 8.70
CA ALA A 98 -5.89 -3.91 7.72
C ALA A 98 -7.31 -3.59 8.21
N TYR A 99 -8.20 -3.22 7.29
CA TYR A 99 -9.63 -3.10 7.58
C TYR A 99 -10.27 -4.49 7.69
N SER A 100 -10.88 -4.80 8.83
CA SER A 100 -11.52 -6.09 9.08
C SER A 100 -12.64 -6.41 8.08
N LEU A 101 -13.33 -5.38 7.58
CA LEU A 101 -14.37 -5.48 6.55
C LEU A 101 -13.86 -6.02 5.20
N CYS A 102 -12.55 -6.03 4.98
CA CYS A 102 -11.94 -6.61 3.78
C CYS A 102 -11.79 -8.14 3.84
N ILE A 103 -12.20 -8.78 4.94
CA ILE A 103 -12.29 -10.23 5.10
C ILE A 103 -13.76 -10.59 5.30
N LYS A 104 -14.20 -11.68 4.68
CA LYS A 104 -15.54 -12.24 4.91
C LYS A 104 -15.75 -12.53 6.40
N ASP A 105 -16.82 -11.97 6.97
CA ASP A 105 -17.17 -12.03 8.39
C ASP A 105 -16.13 -11.39 9.35
N GLY A 106 -15.21 -10.57 8.83
CA GLY A 106 -14.14 -9.96 9.62
C GLY A 106 -14.63 -9.00 10.70
N GLU A 107 -15.83 -8.43 10.57
CA GLU A 107 -16.46 -7.60 11.60
C GLU A 107 -16.83 -8.38 12.89
N LYS A 108 -16.86 -9.71 12.81
CA LYS A 108 -17.14 -10.62 13.94
C LYS A 108 -15.88 -11.21 14.55
N MET A 109 -14.72 -11.01 13.91
CA MET A 109 -13.45 -11.57 14.34
C MET A 109 -12.80 -10.68 15.40
N SER A 110 -12.22 -11.31 16.41
CA SER A 110 -11.22 -10.69 17.28
C SER A 110 -9.94 -10.36 16.51
N GLU A 111 -9.05 -9.55 17.11
CA GLU A 111 -7.75 -9.21 16.51
C GLU A 111 -6.89 -10.46 16.24
N GLU A 112 -6.90 -11.44 17.15
CA GLU A 112 -6.18 -12.70 16.99
C GLU A 112 -6.74 -13.55 15.83
N GLU A 113 -8.05 -13.56 15.65
CA GLU A 113 -8.70 -14.27 14.53
C GLU A 113 -8.41 -13.58 13.20
N LEU A 114 -8.43 -12.25 13.15
CA LEU A 114 -8.04 -11.48 11.97
C LEU A 114 -6.58 -11.76 11.60
N GLU A 115 -5.67 -11.80 12.57
CA GLU A 115 -4.27 -12.11 12.32
C GLU A 115 -4.08 -13.53 11.79
N LYS A 116 -4.78 -14.52 12.34
CA LYS A 116 -4.80 -15.90 11.82
C LYS A 116 -5.38 -16.00 10.40
N ALA A 117 -6.34 -15.14 10.07
CA ALA A 117 -6.88 -14.99 8.71
C ALA A 117 -5.94 -14.25 7.76
N GLY A 118 -4.76 -13.82 8.23
CA GLY A 118 -3.74 -13.14 7.43
C GLY A 118 -3.86 -11.62 7.43
N GLY A 119 -4.73 -11.04 8.25
CA GLY A 119 -4.85 -9.60 8.45
C GLY A 119 -3.70 -9.03 9.26
N ASN A 120 -3.36 -7.79 8.99
CA ASN A 120 -2.37 -7.08 9.79
C ASN A 120 -3.05 -6.23 10.89
N TYR A 121 -2.49 -6.26 12.09
CA TYR A 121 -2.90 -5.41 13.20
C TYR A 121 -1.79 -4.42 13.53
N SER A 122 -2.13 -3.14 13.64
CA SER A 122 -1.23 -2.03 13.96
C SER A 122 -2.02 -0.85 14.52
N LEU A 123 -1.33 0.03 15.23
CA LEU A 123 -1.80 1.36 15.63
C LEU A 123 -1.76 2.36 14.46
N ALA A 124 -0.94 2.08 13.45
CA ALA A 124 -0.80 2.91 12.26
C ALA A 124 -1.66 2.37 11.10
N HIS A 125 -2.11 3.26 10.24
CA HIS A 125 -2.61 2.98 8.91
C HIS A 125 -2.20 4.17 8.05
N VAL A 126 -1.23 3.96 7.15
CA VAL A 126 -0.62 5.05 6.38
C VAL A 126 -0.48 4.66 4.92
N ASP A 127 -1.31 5.30 4.10
CA ASP A 127 -1.33 5.12 2.65
C ASP A 127 -0.16 5.81 1.97
N PHE A 128 0.46 5.13 1.02
CA PHE A 128 1.41 5.69 0.10
C PHE A 128 1.15 5.21 -1.33
N MET A 129 1.31 6.13 -2.28
CA MET A 129 0.94 5.93 -3.67
C MET A 129 2.07 5.29 -4.47
N ILE A 130 1.71 4.38 -5.35
CA ILE A 130 2.62 3.58 -6.18
C ILE A 130 2.22 3.55 -7.66
N GLY A 131 0.99 4.00 -8.00
CA GLY A 131 0.46 3.97 -9.35
C GLY A 131 1.11 4.99 -10.27
N THR A 132 1.46 4.54 -11.47
CA THR A 132 2.07 5.30 -12.57
C THR A 132 1.41 4.93 -13.91
N GLU A 133 1.67 5.72 -14.96
CA GLU A 133 1.11 5.46 -16.30
C GLU A 133 1.63 4.17 -16.94
N ASP A 134 2.78 3.67 -16.51
CA ASP A 134 3.42 2.45 -17.00
C ASP A 134 3.17 1.24 -16.07
N LEU A 135 2.40 1.41 -15.00
CA LEU A 135 2.11 0.33 -14.05
C LEU A 135 1.39 -0.84 -14.73
N SER A 136 1.90 -2.04 -14.52
CA SER A 136 1.25 -3.29 -14.92
C SER A 136 0.99 -4.16 -13.69
N ILE A 137 -0.20 -4.73 -13.59
CA ILE A 137 -0.60 -5.59 -12.47
C ILE A 137 -1.10 -6.91 -13.04
N ILE A 138 -0.51 -8.00 -12.56
CA ILE A 138 -0.90 -9.37 -12.89
C ILE A 138 -1.61 -9.97 -11.68
N GLY A 139 -2.82 -10.47 -11.90
CA GLY A 139 -3.54 -11.30 -10.94
C GLY A 139 -3.19 -12.77 -11.16
N ILE A 140 -2.95 -13.48 -10.05
CA ILE A 140 -2.64 -14.91 -10.05
C ILE A 140 -3.79 -15.63 -9.33
N ASP A 141 -4.42 -16.59 -10.00
CA ASP A 141 -5.50 -17.39 -9.41
C ASP A 141 -4.96 -18.56 -8.54
N GLU A 142 -5.87 -19.31 -7.90
CA GLU A 142 -5.51 -20.45 -7.05
C GLU A 142 -4.79 -21.59 -7.80
N ALA A 143 -4.97 -21.68 -9.12
CA ALA A 143 -4.30 -22.66 -9.97
C ALA A 143 -2.94 -22.16 -10.49
N GLY A 144 -2.57 -20.91 -10.20
CA GLY A 144 -1.34 -20.28 -10.64
C GLY A 144 -1.43 -19.67 -12.05
N ASN A 145 -2.63 -19.52 -12.62
CA ASN A 145 -2.78 -18.86 -13.91
C ASN A 145 -2.65 -17.35 -13.74
N GLU A 146 -1.90 -16.73 -14.65
CA GLU A 146 -1.68 -15.29 -14.69
C GLU A 146 -2.66 -14.59 -15.63
N SER A 147 -3.18 -13.44 -15.20
CA SER A 147 -4.01 -12.56 -16.02
C SER A 147 -3.69 -11.10 -15.75
N TYR A 148 -3.71 -10.27 -16.78
CA TYR A 148 -3.55 -8.83 -16.59
C TYR A 148 -4.80 -8.26 -15.92
N VAL A 149 -4.58 -7.59 -14.79
CA VAL A 149 -5.56 -6.74 -14.11
C VAL A 149 -5.40 -5.30 -14.62
N PHE A 150 -4.15 -4.80 -14.61
CA PHE A 150 -3.78 -3.51 -15.21
C PHE A 150 -2.73 -3.69 -16.30
N GLN A 151 -2.83 -2.87 -17.35
CA GLN A 151 -1.78 -2.58 -18.32
C GLN A 151 -1.70 -1.07 -18.54
N ASN A 152 -0.49 -0.51 -18.58
CA ASN A 152 -0.26 0.93 -18.75
C ASN A 152 -1.15 1.77 -17.82
N GLY A 153 -1.10 1.45 -16.53
CA GLY A 153 -1.79 2.17 -15.46
C GLY A 153 -3.32 2.02 -15.45
N ASN A 154 -3.92 1.20 -16.31
CA ASN A 154 -5.38 1.13 -16.46
C ASN A 154 -5.90 -0.30 -16.52
N TRP A 155 -7.20 -0.50 -16.27
CA TRP A 155 -7.87 -1.79 -16.39
C TRP A 155 -7.61 -2.43 -17.76
N ALA A 156 -7.26 -3.72 -17.77
CA ALA A 156 -6.95 -4.44 -18.99
C ALA A 156 -8.19 -4.78 -19.85
N PHE A 157 -9.41 -4.59 -19.31
CA PHE A 157 -10.69 -4.91 -19.95
C PHE A 157 -11.76 -3.87 -19.64
#